data_AF-A0A7W7MAY4-F1
#
_entry.id   AF-A0A7W7MAY4-F1
#
_cell.length_a   1.000
_cell.length_b   1.000
_cell.length_c   1.000
_cell.angle_alpha   90.00
_cell.angle_beta   90.00
_cell.angle_gamma   90.00
#
_symmetry.space_group_name_H-M   'P 1'
#
loop_
_entity.id
_entity.type
_entity.pdbx_description
1 polymer ?
#
loop_
_entity_poly.entity_id
_entity_poly.type
_entity_poly.pdbx_seq_one_letter_code
_entity_poly.pdbx_strand_id
1 'polypeptide(L)'
;MTDPDRFLTFEHGYRDGLHSYTVAVDESDLPVPVWPGLQKRDSYPDDLHLNPWHRHGINNCHGESLAVWRALAWALTEGRSRYAIPCYYRDEVAQCLGVDREAMQLIRWEYEVDVELPDWGTADYGFVPARTNGFLRPAADTWDIDHVGFAGLFEVKSFRRFTDIDRVIAGDNASELTVFALHHSGRRDILVAALNQSDRPRLATLLEPGEIFVDMAVVRESGAGARSYLTVKAPEETRQVDQLAEHFSQAFRRYLDLVGQIQTLNDFHAAIDGLLAPPHAVGLHQG
;
A
#
# COMPACT_ATOMS: atom_id res chain seq x y z
N MET A 1 -21.58 -4.96 13.09
CA MET A 1 -20.26 -5.11 13.74
C MET A 1 -19.34 -5.62 12.66
N THR A 2 -18.31 -4.88 12.31
CA THR A 2 -17.44 -5.26 11.20
C THR A 2 -16.55 -6.42 11.63
N ASP A 3 -16.56 -7.50 10.85
CA ASP A 3 -15.74 -8.68 11.11
C ASP A 3 -14.38 -8.51 10.41
N PRO A 4 -13.27 -8.38 11.16
CA PRO A 4 -11.97 -8.13 10.56
C PRO A 4 -11.47 -9.26 9.66
N ASP A 5 -11.99 -10.48 9.83
CA ASP A 5 -11.62 -11.60 8.96
C ASP A 5 -12.06 -11.36 7.52
N ARG A 6 -13.06 -10.48 7.28
CA ARG A 6 -13.55 -10.18 5.92
C ARG A 6 -12.56 -9.43 5.04
N PHE A 7 -11.64 -8.66 5.62
CA PHE A 7 -10.67 -7.86 4.84
C PHE A 7 -9.21 -8.29 5.08
N LEU A 8 -9.00 -9.43 5.74
CA LEU A 8 -7.67 -9.99 6.03
C LEU A 8 -7.56 -11.50 5.73
N THR A 9 -8.63 -12.16 5.27
CA THR A 9 -8.55 -13.57 4.83
C THR A 9 -8.00 -13.64 3.41
N PHE A 10 -6.79 -14.15 3.26
CA PHE A 10 -6.14 -14.32 1.96
C PHE A 10 -6.60 -15.60 1.26
N GLU A 11 -6.93 -15.49 -0.02
CA GLU A 11 -6.97 -16.63 -0.93
C GLU A 11 -5.56 -16.94 -1.42
N HIS A 12 -5.10 -18.17 -1.20
CA HIS A 12 -3.80 -18.64 -1.66
C HIS A 12 -3.92 -19.47 -2.94
N GLY A 13 -3.01 -19.22 -3.89
CA GLY A 13 -2.86 -20.05 -5.08
C GLY A 13 -1.47 -19.91 -5.71
N TYR A 14 -1.17 -20.78 -6.68
CA TYR A 14 0.05 -20.69 -7.49
C TYR A 14 -0.30 -20.21 -8.90
N ARG A 15 0.18 -19.03 -9.29
CA ARG A 15 -0.16 -18.37 -10.56
C ARG A 15 1.08 -17.73 -11.18
N ASP A 16 1.22 -17.87 -12.50
CA ASP A 16 2.33 -17.28 -13.29
C ASP A 16 3.75 -17.58 -12.79
N GLY A 17 3.93 -18.70 -12.07
CA GLY A 17 5.21 -19.11 -11.51
C GLY A 17 5.49 -18.59 -10.09
N LEU A 18 4.49 -18.00 -9.41
CA LEU A 18 4.61 -17.46 -8.06
C LEU A 18 3.49 -17.97 -7.15
N HIS A 19 3.76 -18.06 -5.85
CA HIS A 19 2.71 -18.13 -4.84
C HIS A 19 2.07 -16.75 -4.71
N SER A 20 0.75 -16.70 -4.86
CA SER A 20 -0.06 -15.49 -4.77
C SER A 20 -1.03 -15.63 -3.61
N TYR A 21 -1.08 -14.60 -2.78
CA TYR A 21 -2.03 -14.45 -1.68
C TYR A 21 -2.80 -13.18 -1.97
N THR A 22 -4.12 -13.28 -2.13
CA THR A 22 -4.94 -12.12 -2.48
C THR A 22 -6.11 -11.98 -1.52
N VAL A 23 -6.31 -10.77 -1.03
CA VAL A 23 -7.55 -10.31 -0.41
C VAL A 23 -8.27 -9.44 -1.44
N ALA A 24 -9.56 -9.70 -1.65
CA ALA A 24 -10.44 -8.88 -2.49
C ALA A 24 -11.68 -8.47 -1.69
N VAL A 25 -11.90 -7.17 -1.54
CA VAL A 25 -12.93 -6.63 -0.64
C VAL A 25 -13.80 -5.65 -1.39
N ASP A 26 -15.11 -5.87 -1.33
CA ASP A 26 -16.08 -4.90 -1.82
C ASP A 26 -16.04 -3.66 -0.92
N GLU A 27 -16.30 -2.46 -1.46
CA GLU A 27 -16.31 -1.23 -0.65
C GLU A 27 -17.18 -1.37 0.62
N SER A 28 -18.32 -2.07 0.51
CA SER A 28 -19.24 -2.31 1.62
C SER A 28 -18.70 -3.23 2.72
N ASP A 29 -17.67 -4.03 2.44
CA ASP A 29 -17.04 -4.94 3.40
C ASP A 29 -15.81 -4.33 4.09
N LEU A 30 -15.28 -3.22 3.57
CA LEU A 30 -14.28 -2.45 4.30
C LEU A 30 -14.95 -1.78 5.50
N PRO A 31 -14.40 -1.91 6.73
CA PRO A 31 -14.92 -1.16 7.86
C PRO A 31 -14.93 0.33 7.56
N VAL A 32 -16.14 0.91 7.56
CA VAL A 32 -16.31 2.35 7.64
C VAL A 32 -15.54 2.88 8.85
N PRO A 33 -15.03 4.13 8.80
CA PRO A 33 -14.30 4.72 9.92
C PRO A 33 -15.02 4.50 11.24
N VAL A 34 -14.37 3.79 12.16
CA VAL A 34 -15.07 3.19 13.31
C VAL A 34 -15.17 4.18 14.46
N TRP A 35 -14.13 5.00 14.68
CA TRP A 35 -14.19 6.01 15.74
C TRP A 35 -15.01 7.24 15.31
N PRO A 36 -16.12 7.58 16.02
CA PRO A 36 -16.97 8.71 15.65
C PRO A 36 -16.26 10.08 15.64
N GLY A 37 -15.12 10.19 16.32
CA GLY A 37 -14.29 11.40 16.31
C GLY A 37 -13.78 11.77 14.92
N LEU A 38 -13.61 10.80 14.01
CA LEU A 38 -13.19 11.07 12.63
C LEU A 38 -14.24 11.89 11.85
N GLN A 39 -15.53 11.76 12.17
CA GLN A 39 -16.60 12.49 11.48
C GLN A 39 -16.65 13.98 11.85
N LYS A 40 -15.90 14.44 12.85
CA LYS A 40 -15.84 15.85 13.28
C LYS A 40 -14.81 16.63 12.46
N ARG A 41 -14.92 16.62 11.13
CA ARG A 41 -13.92 17.14 10.19
C ARG A 41 -13.46 18.58 10.47
N ASP A 42 -14.37 19.44 10.93
CA ASP A 42 -14.09 20.85 11.29
C ASP A 42 -13.19 21.01 12.54
N SER A 43 -12.79 19.91 13.17
CA SER A 43 -11.99 19.89 14.41
C SER A 43 -10.64 19.20 14.29
N TYR A 44 -10.22 18.83 13.07
CA TYR A 44 -8.86 18.33 12.90
C TYR A 44 -7.85 19.43 13.15
N PRO A 45 -6.87 19.22 14.03
CA PRO A 45 -5.87 20.24 14.35
C PRO A 45 -4.95 20.49 13.16
N ASP A 46 -4.48 21.74 13.05
CA ASP A 46 -3.43 22.14 12.09
C ASP A 46 -2.07 21.50 12.43
N ASP A 47 -1.89 21.09 13.68
CA ASP A 47 -0.72 20.32 14.11
C ASP A 47 -0.71 18.95 13.41
N LEU A 48 0.24 18.77 12.50
CA LEU A 48 0.43 17.57 11.69
C LEU A 48 0.64 16.31 12.55
N HIS A 49 1.15 16.43 13.77
CA HIS A 49 1.37 15.29 14.67
C HIS A 49 0.09 14.86 15.40
N LEU A 50 -0.88 15.75 15.55
CA LEU A 50 -2.18 15.47 16.16
C LEU A 50 -3.29 15.20 15.14
N ASN A 51 -3.02 15.50 13.86
CA ASN A 51 -3.97 15.27 12.79
C ASN A 51 -3.94 13.79 12.35
N PRO A 52 -5.03 13.01 12.48
CA PRO A 52 -5.08 11.59 12.11
C PRO A 52 -4.68 11.30 10.66
N TRP A 53 -5.05 12.20 9.74
CA TRP A 53 -4.68 12.08 8.33
C TRP A 53 -3.18 12.23 8.19
N HIS A 54 -2.61 13.27 8.79
CA HIS A 54 -1.17 13.47 8.71
C HIS A 54 -0.40 12.37 9.42
N ARG A 55 -0.78 11.95 10.62
CA ARG A 55 -0.02 10.96 11.39
C ARG A 55 -0.12 9.53 10.84
N HIS A 56 -1.32 9.08 10.48
CA HIS A 56 -1.59 7.67 10.18
C HIS A 56 -2.18 7.42 8.78
N GLY A 57 -2.50 8.47 8.02
CA GLY A 57 -3.24 8.33 6.76
C GLY A 57 -4.68 7.83 6.98
N ILE A 58 -5.29 8.23 8.11
CA ILE A 58 -6.66 7.86 8.48
C ILE A 58 -7.52 9.12 8.45
N ASN A 59 -8.66 9.05 7.79
CA ASN A 59 -9.68 10.11 7.77
C ASN A 59 -11.08 9.48 7.77
N ASN A 60 -12.11 10.32 7.63
CA ASN A 60 -13.51 9.91 7.64
C ASN A 60 -14.01 9.28 6.33
N CYS A 61 -13.14 9.08 5.34
CA CYS A 61 -13.45 8.36 4.10
C CYS A 61 -12.74 7.00 4.07
N HIS A 62 -11.45 6.97 4.41
CA HIS A 62 -10.56 5.83 4.19
C HIS A 62 -10.38 4.92 5.41
N GLY A 63 -10.81 5.38 6.61
CA GLY A 63 -10.93 4.55 7.81
C GLY A 63 -9.63 3.92 8.31
N GLU A 64 -9.76 3.11 9.36
CA GLU A 64 -8.65 2.43 10.03
C GLU A 64 -8.18 1.18 9.26
N SER A 65 -9.05 0.56 8.46
CA SER A 65 -8.82 -0.70 7.74
C SER A 65 -7.68 -0.61 6.73
N LEU A 66 -7.61 0.49 5.98
CA LEU A 66 -6.52 0.71 5.03
C LEU A 66 -5.18 0.97 5.72
N ALA A 67 -5.21 1.53 6.93
CA ALA A 67 -4.00 1.62 7.75
C ALA A 67 -3.49 0.25 8.15
N VAL A 68 -4.39 -0.71 8.42
CA VAL A 68 -4.02 -2.11 8.69
C VAL A 68 -3.39 -2.76 7.46
N TRP A 69 -3.94 -2.57 6.25
CA TRP A 69 -3.31 -3.06 5.01
C TRP A 69 -1.90 -2.52 4.84
N ARG A 70 -1.70 -1.22 5.09
CA ARG A 70 -0.35 -0.63 5.08
C ARG A 70 0.57 -1.28 6.10
N ALA A 71 0.10 -1.49 7.34
CA ALA A 71 0.90 -2.10 8.41
C ALA A 71 1.24 -3.56 8.09
N LEU A 72 0.30 -4.32 7.52
CA LEU A 72 0.52 -5.69 7.03
C LEU A 72 1.60 -5.72 5.94
N ALA A 73 1.46 -4.90 4.90
CA ALA A 73 2.44 -4.79 3.82
C ALA A 73 3.83 -4.42 4.37
N TRP A 74 3.88 -3.49 5.33
CA TRP A 74 5.13 -3.10 5.99
C TRP A 74 5.78 -4.22 6.78
N ALA A 75 4.99 -4.98 7.55
CA ALA A 75 5.46 -6.11 8.36
C ALA A 75 5.89 -7.31 7.49
N LEU A 76 5.16 -7.61 6.41
CA LEU A 76 5.54 -8.64 5.45
C LEU A 76 6.92 -8.39 4.84
N THR A 77 7.20 -7.11 4.58
CA THR A 77 8.43 -6.67 3.92
C THR A 77 9.54 -6.32 4.91
N GLU A 78 9.40 -6.70 6.19
CA GLU A 78 10.41 -6.49 7.22
C GLU A 78 11.74 -7.20 6.90
N GLY A 79 12.84 -6.58 7.33
CA GLY A 79 14.21 -7.08 7.11
C GLY A 79 14.74 -6.89 5.68
N ARG A 80 13.98 -6.26 4.78
CA ARG A 80 14.33 -6.11 3.36
C ARG A 80 14.40 -4.64 2.93
N SER A 81 15.12 -4.38 1.85
CA SER A 81 15.10 -3.09 1.16
C SER A 81 13.78 -2.94 0.40
N ARG A 82 13.03 -1.87 0.65
CA ARG A 82 11.71 -1.64 0.07
C ARG A 82 11.76 -0.57 -1.01
N TYR A 83 11.19 -0.86 -2.16
CA TYR A 83 11.04 0.07 -3.27
C TYR A 83 9.58 0.13 -3.69
N ALA A 84 9.00 1.33 -3.67
CA ALA A 84 7.61 1.55 -3.97
C ALA A 84 7.43 2.28 -5.30
N ILE A 85 6.37 1.92 -6.03
CA ILE A 85 5.93 2.54 -7.27
C ILE A 85 4.49 3.02 -7.03
N PRO A 86 4.27 4.33 -6.81
CA PRO A 86 2.94 4.90 -6.82
C PRO A 86 2.41 4.96 -8.25
N CYS A 87 1.19 4.50 -8.48
CA CYS A 87 0.54 4.67 -9.77
C CYS A 87 0.22 6.17 -10.02
N TYR A 88 0.48 6.66 -11.23
CA TYR A 88 0.21 8.02 -11.75
C TYR A 88 0.85 9.24 -11.07
N TYR A 89 1.11 9.21 -9.76
CA TYR A 89 1.44 10.37 -8.92
C TYR A 89 2.93 10.49 -8.58
N ARG A 90 3.82 10.19 -9.54
CA ARG A 90 5.27 10.16 -9.28
C ARG A 90 5.79 11.52 -8.80
N ASP A 91 5.32 12.62 -9.37
CA ASP A 91 5.91 13.95 -9.15
C ASP A 91 5.44 14.52 -7.80
N GLU A 92 4.18 14.28 -7.43
CA GLU A 92 3.63 14.60 -6.11
C GLU A 92 4.29 13.78 -5.01
N VAL A 93 4.57 12.50 -5.27
CA VAL A 93 5.30 11.65 -4.33
C VAL A 93 6.74 12.11 -4.19
N ALA A 94 7.42 12.47 -5.29
CA ALA A 94 8.77 13.03 -5.24
C ALA A 94 8.80 14.31 -4.40
N GLN A 95 7.86 15.24 -4.64
CA GLN A 95 7.72 16.46 -3.85
C GLN A 95 7.48 16.16 -2.35
N CYS A 96 6.57 15.24 -2.04
CA CYS A 96 6.26 14.85 -0.66
C CYS A 96 7.49 14.28 0.06
N LEU A 97 8.32 13.51 -0.64
CA LEU A 97 9.53 12.90 -0.10
C LEU A 97 10.74 13.85 -0.12
N GLY A 98 10.60 15.06 -0.66
CA GLY A 98 11.70 16.02 -0.84
C GLY A 98 12.75 15.54 -1.83
N VAL A 99 12.34 14.75 -2.83
CA VAL A 99 13.18 14.26 -3.92
C VAL A 99 13.02 15.20 -5.11
N ASP A 100 14.14 15.68 -5.65
CA ASP A 100 14.14 16.46 -6.88
C ASP A 100 13.68 15.58 -8.06
N ARG A 101 12.83 16.13 -8.93
CA ARG A 101 12.30 15.42 -10.10
C ARG A 101 13.42 14.86 -10.96
N GLU A 102 14.47 15.64 -11.20
CA GLU A 102 15.63 15.22 -12.00
C GLU A 102 16.44 14.07 -11.36
N ALA A 103 16.34 13.90 -10.04
CA ALA A 103 17.02 12.83 -9.29
C ALA A 103 16.15 11.58 -9.10
N MET A 104 14.89 11.62 -9.55
CA MET A 104 13.96 10.51 -9.41
C MET A 104 14.37 9.32 -10.28
N GLN A 105 14.32 8.11 -9.73
CA GLN A 105 14.50 6.91 -10.53
C GLN A 105 13.24 6.65 -11.35
N LEU A 106 13.36 6.80 -12.67
CA LEU A 106 12.28 6.52 -13.60
C LEU A 106 12.29 5.05 -14.08
N ILE A 107 11.11 4.52 -14.33
CA ILE A 107 10.85 3.17 -14.87
C ILE A 107 9.73 3.23 -15.92
N ARG A 108 9.71 2.29 -16.86
CA ARG A 108 8.76 2.27 -18.00
C ARG A 108 7.59 1.30 -17.82
N TRP A 109 7.66 0.44 -16.82
CA TRP A 109 6.63 -0.54 -16.49
C TRP A 109 6.19 -0.36 -15.05
N GLU A 110 4.89 -0.24 -14.84
CA GLU A 110 4.24 -0.29 -13.53
C GLU A 110 3.36 -1.55 -13.46
N TYR A 111 3.01 -1.99 -12.25
CA TYR A 111 2.04 -3.06 -12.08
C TYR A 111 0.65 -2.45 -12.03
N GLU A 112 -0.35 -3.14 -12.59
CA GLU A 112 -1.75 -2.71 -12.53
C GLU A 112 -2.65 -3.85 -12.08
N VAL A 113 -3.49 -3.53 -11.10
CA VAL A 113 -4.66 -4.29 -10.67
C VAL A 113 -5.89 -3.41 -10.87
N ASP A 114 -6.74 -3.83 -11.80
CA ASP A 114 -7.97 -3.12 -12.15
C ASP A 114 -9.05 -3.30 -11.08
N VAL A 115 -9.24 -2.28 -10.26
CA VAL A 115 -10.24 -2.27 -9.18
C VAL A 115 -11.69 -2.26 -9.70
N GLU A 116 -11.93 -1.94 -10.97
CA GLU A 116 -13.28 -1.94 -11.56
C GLU A 116 -13.73 -3.35 -11.97
N LEU A 117 -12.81 -4.31 -12.03
CA LEU A 117 -13.12 -5.69 -12.36
C LEU A 117 -13.47 -6.51 -11.10
N PRO A 118 -14.53 -7.34 -11.16
CA PRO A 118 -15.05 -8.04 -9.97
C PRO A 118 -14.26 -9.31 -9.59
N ASP A 119 -13.55 -9.91 -10.55
CA ASP A 119 -12.79 -11.15 -10.36
C ASP A 119 -11.29 -10.88 -10.44
N TRP A 120 -10.55 -11.38 -9.45
CA TRP A 120 -9.10 -11.22 -9.36
C TRP A 120 -8.36 -11.75 -10.59
N GLY A 121 -8.78 -12.88 -11.15
CA GLY A 121 -8.14 -13.46 -12.34
C GLY A 121 -8.23 -12.57 -13.58
N THR A 122 -9.19 -11.65 -13.61
CA THR A 122 -9.31 -10.63 -14.66
C THR A 122 -8.77 -9.26 -14.25
N ALA A 123 -8.79 -8.93 -12.95
CA ALA A 123 -8.30 -7.68 -12.41
C ALA A 123 -6.77 -7.57 -12.43
N ASP A 124 -6.07 -8.68 -12.24
CA ASP A 124 -4.60 -8.72 -12.24
C ASP A 124 -4.03 -8.63 -13.66
N TYR A 125 -3.86 -7.41 -14.16
CA TYR A 125 -3.29 -7.21 -15.48
C TYR A 125 -1.80 -7.49 -15.51
N GLY A 126 -1.09 -7.40 -14.39
CA GLY A 126 0.36 -7.51 -14.31
C GLY A 126 1.06 -6.21 -14.72
N PHE A 127 2.26 -6.31 -15.31
CA PHE A 127 2.96 -5.12 -15.78
C PHE A 127 2.30 -4.44 -17.00
N VAL A 128 2.07 -3.15 -16.92
CA VAL A 128 1.55 -2.29 -17.99
C VAL A 128 2.53 -1.12 -18.24
N PRO A 129 2.50 -0.47 -19.42
CA PRO A 129 3.31 0.71 -19.66
C PRO A 129 3.02 1.78 -18.61
N ALA A 130 4.06 2.32 -18.01
CA ALA A 130 3.94 3.31 -16.95
C ALA A 130 3.26 4.58 -17.46
N ARG A 131 2.48 5.20 -16.57
CA ARG A 131 1.70 6.40 -16.87
C ARG A 131 1.93 7.44 -15.78
N THR A 132 1.77 8.70 -16.16
CA THR A 132 1.69 9.82 -15.22
C THR A 132 0.32 10.46 -15.31
N ASN A 133 -0.12 11.06 -14.22
CA ASN A 133 -1.30 11.88 -14.28
C ASN A 133 -1.11 13.04 -15.27
N GLY A 134 -2.09 13.20 -16.15
CA GLY A 134 -2.10 14.29 -17.13
C GLY A 134 -2.39 15.62 -16.44
N PHE A 135 -1.52 16.60 -16.63
CA PHE A 135 -1.73 17.93 -16.07
C PHE A 135 -2.80 18.70 -16.84
N LEU A 136 -3.94 18.96 -16.19
CA LEU A 136 -4.91 19.95 -16.70
C LEU A 136 -4.42 21.38 -16.43
N ARG A 137 -3.90 21.65 -15.21
CA ARG A 137 -3.28 22.93 -14.81
C ARG A 137 -2.27 22.73 -13.65
N PRO A 138 -1.10 23.41 -13.67
CA PRO A 138 -0.56 24.20 -14.80
C PRO A 138 -0.39 23.34 -16.06
N ALA A 139 -0.21 23.97 -17.22
CA ALA A 139 0.07 23.20 -18.43
C ALA A 139 1.37 22.41 -18.25
N ALA A 140 1.41 21.20 -18.80
CA ALA A 140 2.58 20.32 -18.76
C ALA A 140 3.84 21.09 -19.21
N ASP A 141 4.90 21.03 -18.40
CA ASP A 141 6.19 21.57 -18.75
C ASP A 141 7.01 20.57 -19.59
N THR A 142 8.25 20.93 -19.94
CA THR A 142 9.13 20.05 -20.72
C THR A 142 9.41 18.73 -20.00
N TRP A 143 9.56 18.75 -18.68
CA TRP A 143 9.79 17.54 -17.89
C TRP A 143 8.59 16.60 -17.99
N ASP A 144 7.38 17.13 -17.85
CA ASP A 144 6.15 16.36 -17.91
C ASP A 144 5.96 15.70 -19.28
N ILE A 145 6.26 16.44 -20.36
CA ILE A 145 6.16 15.95 -21.75
C ILE A 145 7.17 14.85 -22.01
N ASP A 146 8.44 15.07 -21.66
CA ASP A 146 9.54 14.14 -21.95
C ASP A 146 9.40 12.83 -21.16
N HIS A 147 8.70 12.87 -20.02
CA HIS A 147 8.59 11.72 -19.11
C HIS A 147 7.17 11.16 -18.99
N VAL A 148 6.22 11.49 -19.88
CA VAL A 148 4.81 11.04 -19.75
C VAL A 148 4.63 9.52 -19.61
N GLY A 149 5.52 8.71 -20.20
CA GLY A 149 5.48 7.25 -20.17
C GLY A 149 6.35 6.60 -19.08
N PHE A 150 6.56 7.29 -17.95
CA PHE A 150 7.39 6.80 -16.85
C PHE A 150 6.69 6.89 -15.50
N ALA A 151 6.94 5.91 -14.63
CA ALA A 151 6.61 5.95 -13.22
C ALA A 151 7.86 6.21 -12.38
N GLY A 152 7.67 6.65 -11.14
CA GLY A 152 8.74 6.84 -10.17
C GLY A 152 8.97 5.60 -9.31
N LEU A 153 10.22 5.24 -9.05
CA LEU A 153 10.62 4.19 -8.11
C LEU A 153 11.28 4.81 -6.88
N PHE A 154 10.66 4.64 -5.70
CA PHE A 154 11.08 5.31 -4.47
C PHE A 154 11.57 4.31 -3.42
N GLU A 155 12.73 4.58 -2.82
CA GLU A 155 13.21 3.80 -1.67
C GLU A 155 12.43 4.18 -0.40
N VAL A 156 11.85 3.18 0.28
CA VAL A 156 10.98 3.39 1.44
C VAL A 156 11.66 2.91 2.73
N LYS A 157 12.23 3.86 3.48
CA LYS A 157 13.05 3.56 4.67
C LYS A 157 12.28 3.49 5.99
N SER A 158 11.03 3.94 6.01
CA SER A 158 10.22 3.94 7.22
C SER A 158 8.74 3.78 6.90
N PHE A 159 7.99 3.22 7.85
CA PHE A 159 6.54 3.12 7.76
C PHE A 159 5.88 4.49 7.58
N ARG A 160 6.50 5.52 8.15
CA ARG A 160 6.08 6.90 7.97
C ARG A 160 6.13 7.34 6.51
N ARG A 161 7.26 7.11 5.83
CA ARG A 161 7.38 7.42 4.39
C ARG A 161 6.42 6.59 3.56
N PHE A 162 6.21 5.32 3.91
CA PHE A 162 5.23 4.47 3.24
C PHE A 162 3.81 5.04 3.34
N THR A 163 3.44 5.49 4.53
CA THR A 163 2.16 6.17 4.79
C THR A 163 2.06 7.49 4.02
N ASP A 164 3.12 8.29 3.98
CA ASP A 164 3.12 9.56 3.26
C ASP A 164 2.95 9.35 1.74
N ILE A 165 3.55 8.31 1.15
CA ILE A 165 3.34 7.94 -0.27
C ILE A 165 1.88 7.56 -0.53
N ASP A 166 1.32 6.64 0.25
CA ASP A 166 -0.09 6.21 0.09
C ASP A 166 -1.07 7.39 0.22
N ARG A 167 -0.79 8.32 1.13
CA ARG A 167 -1.63 9.51 1.32
C ARG A 167 -1.62 10.45 0.12
N VAL A 168 -0.50 10.57 -0.58
CA VAL A 168 -0.40 11.42 -1.77
C VAL A 168 -1.27 10.87 -2.89
N ILE A 169 -1.30 9.54 -3.05
CA ILE A 169 -2.04 8.88 -4.14
C ILE A 169 -3.53 8.63 -3.81
N ALA A 170 -3.95 8.86 -2.57
CA ALA A 170 -5.32 8.66 -2.13
C ALA A 170 -6.31 9.76 -2.59
N GLY A 171 -5.90 10.62 -3.52
CA GLY A 171 -6.68 11.77 -4.00
C GLY A 171 -7.58 11.48 -5.20
N ASP A 172 -7.47 10.30 -5.82
CA ASP A 172 -8.32 9.85 -6.92
C ASP A 172 -9.40 8.86 -6.46
N ASN A 173 -10.29 8.48 -7.37
CA ASN A 173 -11.32 7.46 -7.19
C ASN A 173 -10.76 6.08 -6.79
N ALA A 174 -9.53 5.79 -7.20
CA ALA A 174 -8.77 4.62 -6.80
C ALA A 174 -7.28 4.96 -6.66
N SER A 175 -6.57 4.23 -5.82
CA SER A 175 -5.13 4.41 -5.63
C SER A 175 -4.42 3.08 -5.68
N GLU A 176 -3.29 2.99 -6.38
CA GLU A 176 -2.48 1.77 -6.42
C GLU A 176 -1.04 2.06 -5.99
N LEU A 177 -0.54 1.20 -5.09
CA LEU A 177 0.83 1.26 -4.59
C LEU A 177 1.47 -0.12 -4.61
N THR A 178 2.41 -0.29 -5.53
CA THR A 178 3.22 -1.49 -5.65
C THR A 178 4.49 -1.37 -4.81
N VAL A 179 4.90 -2.45 -4.14
CA VAL A 179 6.10 -2.53 -3.30
C VAL A 179 6.90 -3.78 -3.62
N PHE A 180 8.18 -3.59 -3.93
CA PHE A 180 9.19 -4.64 -3.98
C PHE A 180 10.00 -4.67 -2.69
N ALA A 181 10.12 -5.84 -2.07
CA ALA A 181 10.96 -6.08 -0.91
C ALA A 181 12.10 -7.05 -1.26
N LEU A 182 13.31 -6.51 -1.36
CA LEU A 182 14.49 -7.15 -1.93
C LEU A 182 15.56 -7.41 -0.86
N HIS A 183 16.24 -8.57 -0.93
CA HIS A 183 17.07 -9.08 0.18
C HIS A 183 18.51 -8.54 0.24
N HIS A 184 19.08 -8.04 -0.86
CA HIS A 184 20.50 -7.63 -0.87
C HIS A 184 20.82 -6.42 -1.73
N SER A 185 22.01 -5.85 -1.51
CA SER A 185 22.57 -4.76 -2.31
C SER A 185 22.70 -5.18 -3.78
N GLY A 186 22.37 -4.27 -4.71
CA GLY A 186 22.41 -4.49 -6.15
C GLY A 186 21.09 -4.96 -6.77
N ARG A 187 20.16 -5.51 -5.98
CA ARG A 187 18.82 -5.91 -6.47
C ARG A 187 18.01 -4.75 -7.04
N ARG A 188 18.18 -3.55 -6.48
CA ARG A 188 17.58 -2.32 -7.02
C ARG A 188 17.94 -2.09 -8.48
N ASP A 189 19.22 -2.21 -8.83
CA ASP A 189 19.68 -1.91 -10.19
C ASP A 189 19.18 -2.95 -11.18
N ILE A 190 19.09 -4.21 -10.74
CA ILE A 190 18.48 -5.30 -11.54
C ILE A 190 16.99 -5.03 -11.77
N LEU A 191 16.25 -4.65 -10.71
CA LEU A 191 14.84 -4.27 -10.81
C LEU A 191 14.65 -3.12 -11.79
N VAL A 192 15.42 -2.03 -11.63
CA VAL A 192 15.37 -0.86 -12.51
C VAL A 192 15.68 -1.22 -13.95
N ALA A 193 16.71 -2.04 -14.18
CA ALA A 193 17.08 -2.47 -15.52
C ALA A 193 15.94 -3.26 -16.18
N ALA A 194 15.31 -4.17 -15.44
CA ALA A 194 14.21 -4.98 -15.95
C ALA A 194 12.94 -4.16 -16.22
N LEU A 195 12.58 -3.23 -15.33
CA LEU A 195 11.43 -2.33 -15.50
C LEU A 195 11.66 -1.23 -16.55
N ASN A 196 12.84 -1.15 -17.16
CA ASN A 196 13.14 -0.23 -18.26
C ASN A 196 13.35 -0.95 -19.61
N GLN A 197 13.18 -2.27 -19.66
CA GLN A 197 13.29 -3.02 -20.92
C GLN A 197 12.18 -2.62 -21.91
N SER A 198 12.44 -2.84 -23.20
CA SER A 198 11.43 -2.65 -24.25
C SER A 198 10.28 -3.64 -24.11
N ASP A 199 10.60 -4.87 -23.70
CA ASP A 199 9.65 -5.94 -23.56
C ASP A 199 9.02 -5.90 -22.17
N ARG A 200 7.77 -6.35 -22.12
CA ARG A 200 7.01 -6.43 -20.88
C ARG A 200 7.69 -7.40 -19.89
N PRO A 201 8.06 -6.95 -18.68
CA PRO A 201 8.71 -7.81 -17.70
C PRO A 201 7.73 -8.85 -17.14
N ARG A 202 8.28 -9.94 -16.59
CA ARG A 202 7.52 -10.99 -15.92
C ARG A 202 7.88 -10.99 -14.44
N LEU A 203 6.90 -10.84 -13.55
CA LEU A 203 7.18 -10.75 -12.11
C LEU A 203 7.95 -11.96 -11.56
N ALA A 204 7.62 -13.17 -12.04
CA ALA A 204 8.29 -14.41 -11.64
C ALA A 204 9.78 -14.45 -11.97
N THR A 205 10.24 -13.69 -12.97
CA THR A 205 11.67 -13.58 -13.30
C THR A 205 12.35 -12.44 -12.56
N LEU A 206 11.57 -11.53 -11.97
CA LEU A 206 12.11 -10.42 -11.19
C LEU A 206 12.38 -10.81 -9.75
N LEU A 207 11.55 -11.66 -9.14
CA LEU A 207 11.67 -12.02 -7.73
C LEU A 207 12.59 -13.22 -7.53
N GLU A 208 13.50 -13.10 -6.55
CA GLU A 208 14.33 -14.19 -6.06
C GLU A 208 13.74 -14.86 -4.81
N PRO A 209 14.12 -16.11 -4.48
CA PRO A 209 13.73 -16.76 -3.23
C PRO A 209 13.89 -15.84 -2.01
N GLY A 210 12.86 -15.82 -1.16
CA GLY A 210 12.77 -14.92 -0.02
C GLY A 210 12.36 -13.46 -0.32
N GLU A 211 12.34 -12.99 -1.57
CA GLU A 211 11.82 -11.66 -1.94
C GLU A 211 10.29 -11.66 -1.97
N ILE A 212 9.70 -10.49 -1.70
CA ILE A 212 8.24 -10.33 -1.62
C ILE A 212 7.85 -9.14 -2.50
N PHE A 213 6.80 -9.35 -3.27
CA PHE A 213 6.06 -8.31 -3.96
C PHE A 213 4.73 -8.10 -3.25
N VAL A 214 4.37 -6.84 -3.01
CA VAL A 214 3.06 -6.46 -2.48
C VAL A 214 2.46 -5.44 -3.42
N ASP A 215 1.18 -5.60 -3.75
CA ASP A 215 0.40 -4.60 -4.44
C ASP A 215 -0.85 -4.25 -3.64
N MET A 216 -1.14 -2.96 -3.54
CA MET A 216 -2.31 -2.43 -2.84
C MET A 216 -3.11 -1.55 -3.80
N ALA A 217 -4.15 -2.12 -4.41
CA ALA A 217 -5.08 -1.39 -5.27
C ALA A 217 -6.37 -1.12 -4.50
N VAL A 218 -6.62 0.15 -4.19
CA VAL A 218 -7.64 0.56 -3.22
C VAL A 218 -8.66 1.45 -3.89
N VAL A 219 -9.93 1.06 -3.79
CA VAL A 219 -11.08 1.90 -4.14
C VAL A 219 -11.22 2.98 -3.07
N ARG A 220 -11.33 4.24 -3.49
CA ARG A 220 -11.48 5.41 -2.62
C ARG A 220 -12.85 6.06 -2.78
N GLU A 221 -13.30 6.18 -4.02
CA GLU A 221 -14.59 6.75 -4.42
C GLU A 221 -14.97 6.13 -5.78
N SER A 222 -15.88 5.15 -5.81
CA SER A 222 -16.27 4.55 -7.10
C SER A 222 -17.74 4.11 -7.16
N GLY A 223 -18.17 3.77 -8.37
CA GLY A 223 -19.53 3.27 -8.64
C GLY A 223 -19.72 1.81 -8.21
N ALA A 224 -20.96 1.32 -8.31
CA ALA A 224 -21.32 -0.03 -7.89
C ALA A 224 -20.46 -1.11 -8.58
N GLY A 225 -19.83 -1.98 -7.77
CA GLY A 225 -19.16 -3.20 -8.23
C GLY A 225 -17.63 -3.20 -8.19
N ALA A 226 -16.99 -2.08 -7.84
CA ALA A 226 -15.53 -2.04 -7.68
C ALA A 226 -15.07 -2.74 -6.39
N ARG A 227 -13.83 -3.26 -6.41
CA ARG A 227 -13.24 -4.00 -5.29
C ARG A 227 -11.82 -3.50 -5.02
N SER A 228 -11.48 -3.41 -3.74
CA SER A 228 -10.10 -3.18 -3.32
C SER A 228 -9.37 -4.52 -3.22
N TYR A 229 -8.10 -4.52 -3.62
CA TYR A 229 -7.24 -5.68 -3.64
C TYR A 229 -5.96 -5.44 -2.82
N LEU A 230 -5.59 -6.43 -2.02
CA LEU A 230 -4.27 -6.53 -1.43
C LEU A 230 -3.66 -7.85 -1.87
N THR A 231 -2.60 -7.75 -2.66
CA THR A 231 -1.96 -8.91 -3.29
C THR A 231 -0.53 -9.03 -2.83
N VAL A 232 -0.15 -10.23 -2.42
CA VAL A 232 1.21 -10.60 -2.03
C VAL A 232 1.67 -11.70 -2.95
N LYS A 233 2.84 -11.53 -3.57
CA LYS A 233 3.44 -12.55 -4.44
C LYS A 233 4.86 -12.87 -4.01
N ALA A 234 5.19 -14.14 -3.98
CA ALA A 234 6.52 -14.63 -3.60
C ALA A 234 6.91 -15.88 -4.40
N PRO A 235 8.20 -16.10 -4.69
CA PRO A 235 8.67 -17.32 -5.36
C PRO A 235 8.44 -18.60 -4.55
N GLU A 236 8.42 -18.47 -3.22
CA GLU A 236 8.25 -19.58 -2.29
C GLU A 236 6.98 -19.40 -1.45
N GLU A 237 6.36 -20.51 -1.07
CA GLU A 237 5.24 -20.51 -0.14
C GLU A 237 5.69 -19.95 1.22
N THR A 238 4.86 -19.13 1.84
CA THR A 238 5.17 -18.51 3.13
C THR A 238 3.94 -18.47 4.01
N ARG A 239 4.10 -18.95 5.25
CA ARG A 239 3.07 -18.86 6.30
C ARG A 239 3.00 -17.47 6.94
N GLN A 240 3.93 -16.57 6.58
CA GLN A 240 4.01 -15.24 7.16
C GLN A 240 2.76 -14.40 6.85
N VAL A 241 2.15 -14.61 5.68
CA VAL A 241 0.90 -13.93 5.29
C VAL A 241 -0.22 -14.25 6.27
N ASP A 242 -0.52 -15.53 6.47
CA ASP A 242 -1.59 -15.95 7.37
C ASP A 242 -1.32 -15.55 8.84
N GLN A 243 -0.06 -15.67 9.28
CA GLN A 243 0.33 -15.31 10.65
C GLN A 243 0.15 -13.80 10.91
N LEU A 244 0.55 -12.96 9.96
CA LEU A 244 0.39 -11.52 10.09
C LEU A 244 -1.08 -11.11 9.93
N ALA A 245 -1.81 -11.73 9.00
CA ALA A 245 -3.24 -11.50 8.84
C ALA A 245 -4.02 -11.81 10.14
N GLU A 246 -3.73 -12.93 10.79
CA GLU A 246 -4.33 -13.29 12.08
C GLU A 246 -3.94 -12.28 13.18
N HIS A 247 -2.67 -11.89 13.27
CA HIS A 247 -2.22 -10.88 14.24
C HIS A 247 -2.99 -9.56 14.09
N PHE A 248 -3.07 -9.03 12.86
CA PHE A 248 -3.77 -7.78 12.60
C PHE A 248 -5.29 -7.91 12.75
N SER A 249 -5.87 -9.08 12.45
CA SER A 249 -7.28 -9.35 12.72
C SER A 249 -7.57 -9.28 14.22
N GLN A 250 -6.73 -9.90 15.05
CA GLN A 250 -6.84 -9.80 16.51
C GLN A 250 -6.59 -8.38 17.02
N ALA A 251 -5.61 -7.66 16.46
CA ALA A 251 -5.35 -6.26 16.82
C ALA A 251 -6.55 -5.37 16.52
N PHE A 252 -7.20 -5.58 15.37
CA PHE A 252 -8.41 -4.86 14.98
C PHE A 252 -9.58 -5.18 15.92
N ARG A 253 -9.80 -6.45 16.30
CA ARG A 253 -10.82 -6.82 17.30
C ARG A 253 -10.61 -6.08 18.62
N ARG A 254 -9.37 -6.06 19.13
CA ARG A 254 -9.03 -5.30 20.35
C ARG A 254 -9.31 -3.81 20.18
N TYR A 255 -9.00 -3.25 19.01
CA TYR A 255 -9.30 -1.86 18.70
C TYR A 255 -10.83 -1.61 18.73
N LEU A 256 -11.64 -2.47 18.11
CA LEU A 256 -13.09 -2.37 18.11
C LEU A 256 -13.68 -2.35 19.54
N ASP A 257 -13.15 -3.18 20.44
CA ASP A 257 -13.57 -3.21 21.85
C ASP A 257 -13.23 -1.90 22.61
N LEU A 258 -12.19 -1.19 22.15
CA LEU A 258 -11.74 0.07 22.75
C LEU A 258 -12.43 1.31 22.17
N VAL A 259 -12.94 1.27 20.93
CA VAL A 259 -13.44 2.45 20.22
C VAL A 259 -14.44 3.27 21.04
N GLY A 260 -15.39 2.61 21.72
CA GLY A 260 -16.41 3.28 22.54
C GLY A 260 -15.85 4.04 23.75
N GLN A 261 -14.59 3.79 24.10
CA GLN A 261 -13.89 4.38 25.25
C GLN A 261 -12.98 5.55 24.83
N ILE A 262 -12.69 5.71 23.53
CA ILE A 262 -11.80 6.76 23.01
C ILE A 262 -12.50 8.13 23.07
N GLN A 263 -12.02 9.02 23.95
CA GLN A 263 -12.60 10.35 24.16
C GLN A 263 -11.79 11.47 23.48
N THR A 264 -10.48 11.28 23.33
CA THR A 264 -9.57 12.32 22.82
C THR A 264 -8.77 11.85 21.60
N LEU A 265 -8.18 12.81 20.86
CA LEU A 265 -7.25 12.49 19.78
C LEU A 265 -6.01 11.74 20.27
N ASN A 266 -5.54 12.03 21.49
CA ASN A 266 -4.40 11.31 22.07
C ASN A 266 -4.76 9.83 22.35
N ASP A 267 -5.95 9.58 22.89
CA ASP A 267 -6.45 8.21 23.08
C ASP A 267 -6.56 7.48 21.73
N PHE A 268 -7.06 8.18 20.70
CA PHE A 268 -7.15 7.65 19.35
C PHE A 268 -5.78 7.29 18.80
N HIS A 269 -4.80 8.18 18.90
CA HIS A 269 -3.43 7.91 18.44
C HIS A 269 -2.80 6.72 19.16
N ALA A 270 -2.97 6.61 20.48
CA ALA A 270 -2.46 5.48 21.24
C ALA A 270 -3.13 4.15 20.80
N ALA A 271 -4.45 4.17 20.57
CA ALA A 271 -5.18 3.02 20.08
C ALA A 271 -4.74 2.61 18.66
N ILE A 272 -4.53 3.56 17.76
CA ILE A 272 -4.03 3.30 16.40
C ILE A 272 -2.58 2.81 16.43
N ASP A 273 -1.71 3.37 17.26
CA ASP A 273 -0.33 2.89 17.42
C ASP A 273 -0.33 1.41 17.88
N GLY A 274 -1.23 1.03 18.80
CA GLY A 274 -1.41 -0.35 19.22
C GLY A 274 -2.01 -1.27 18.14
N LEU A 275 -2.92 -0.74 17.29
CA LEU A 275 -3.50 -1.46 16.16
C LEU A 275 -2.46 -1.77 15.08
N LEU A 276 -1.61 -0.81 14.76
CA LEU A 276 -0.63 -0.89 13.67
C LEU A 276 0.70 -1.50 14.10
N ALA A 277 0.86 -1.84 15.38
CA ALA A 277 2.08 -2.44 15.90
C ALA A 277 2.34 -3.82 15.26
N PRO A 278 3.57 -4.08 14.79
CA PRO A 278 3.93 -5.42 14.32
C PRO A 278 3.85 -6.43 15.48
N PRO A 279 3.72 -7.74 15.20
CA PRO A 279 3.81 -8.74 16.25
C PRO A 279 5.14 -8.58 16.98
N HIS A 280 5.11 -8.58 18.32
CA HIS A 280 6.34 -8.65 19.10
C HIS A 280 7.06 -9.94 18.71
N ALA A 281 8.30 -9.84 18.23
CA ALA A 281 9.14 -11.00 18.00
C ALA A 281 9.37 -11.68 19.36
N VAL A 282 8.53 -12.67 19.68
CA VAL A 282 8.74 -13.52 20.85
C VAL A 282 9.93 -14.42 20.54
N GLY A 283 11.13 -13.96 20.90
CA GLY A 283 12.33 -14.78 21.11
C GLY A 283 13.00 -15.37 19.88
N LEU A 284 13.93 -14.63 19.27
CA LEU A 284 15.11 -15.19 18.57
C LEU A 284 16.40 -14.63 19.19
N HIS A 285 16.50 -14.69 20.52
CA HIS A 285 17.77 -14.59 21.23
C HIS A 285 17.77 -15.60 22.38
N GLN A 286 18.00 -16.86 22.03
CA GLN A 286 18.75 -17.78 22.87
C GLN A 286 19.73 -18.52 21.97
N GLY A 287 20.89 -17.89 21.79
CA GLY A 287 22.15 -18.57 21.52
C GLY A 287 22.94 -18.63 22.83
#